data_AF-N0APQ8-F1
#
_entry.id   AF-N0APQ8-F1
#
_cell.length_a   1.000
_cell.length_b   1.000
_cell.length_c   1.000
_cell.angle_alpha   90.00
_cell.angle_beta   90.00
_cell.angle_gamma   90.00
#
_symmetry.space_group_name_H-M   'P 1'
#
loop_
_entity.id
_entity.type
_entity.pdbx_description
1 polymer ?
#
loop_
_entity_poly.entity_id
_entity_poly.type
_entity_poly.pdbx_seq_one_letter_code
_entity_poly.pdbx_strand_id
1 'polypeptide(L)' 'MVKTPPEVNGIMDLTDQEKANIKVKLQMIKAGFVASDDQQAPDTFYITATYNQQNPTTPINGDTCEMLLGN' A
#
# COMPACT_ATOMS: atom_id res chain seq x y z
N MET A 1 3.07 3.24 -19.95
CA MET A 1 1.69 2.83 -19.59
C MET A 1 1.57 2.97 -18.09
N VAL A 2 0.67 3.81 -17.60
CA VAL A 2 0.34 3.89 -16.17
C VAL A 2 -0.44 2.62 -15.87
N LYS A 3 0.13 1.69 -15.11
CA LYS A 3 -0.63 0.52 -14.66
C LYS A 3 -1.67 1.08 -13.70
N THR A 4 -2.95 0.92 -14.01
CA THR A 4 -4.07 1.22 -13.10
C THR A 4 -3.97 0.29 -11.88
N PRO A 5 -4.36 0.71 -10.66
CA PRO A 5 -4.47 -0.22 -9.54
C PRO A 5 -5.27 -1.44 -9.97
N PRO A 6 -4.84 -2.67 -9.66
CA PRO A 6 -5.61 -3.84 -10.00
C PRO A 6 -6.99 -3.76 -9.34
N GLU A 7 -8.06 -3.73 -10.13
CA GLU A 7 -9.46 -3.87 -9.68
C GLU A 7 -9.80 -5.33 -9.30
N VAL A 8 -8.78 -6.18 -9.15
CA VAL A 8 -8.95 -7.60 -8.79
C VAL A 8 -8.86 -7.76 -7.28
N ASN A 9 -9.85 -8.47 -6.74
CA ASN A 9 -9.81 -9.02 -5.39
C ASN A 9 -8.68 -10.05 -5.29
N GLY A 10 -8.10 -10.19 -4.10
CA GLY A 10 -7.04 -11.13 -3.79
C GLY A 10 -5.63 -10.51 -3.80
N ILE A 11 -4.68 -11.28 -3.30
CA ILE A 11 -3.27 -10.87 -3.22
C ILE A 11 -2.65 -10.90 -4.62
N MET A 12 -1.99 -9.81 -5.02
CA MET A 12 -1.28 -9.74 -6.28
C MET A 12 -0.10 -10.73 -6.30
N ASP A 13 0.11 -11.36 -7.46
CA ASP A 13 1.32 -12.14 -7.67
C ASP A 13 2.50 -11.20 -7.89
N LEU A 14 3.40 -11.16 -6.90
CA LEU A 14 4.57 -10.29 -6.83
C LEU A 14 5.79 -11.15 -6.53
N THR A 15 6.91 -10.80 -7.15
CA THR A 15 8.21 -11.37 -6.79
C THR A 15 8.58 -11.00 -5.35
N ASP A 16 9.44 -11.79 -4.71
CA ASP A 16 9.87 -11.50 -3.34
C ASP A 16 10.61 -10.15 -3.24
N GLN A 17 11.32 -9.77 -4.30
CA GLN A 17 11.97 -8.47 -4.38
C GLN A 17 10.96 -7.31 -4.47
N GLU A 18 9.89 -7.47 -5.25
CA GLU A 18 8.80 -6.49 -5.29
C GLU A 18 8.10 -6.38 -3.94
N LYS A 19 7.77 -7.50 -3.32
CA LYS A 19 7.16 -7.55 -1.97
C LYS A 19 8.03 -6.79 -0.96
N ALA A 20 9.33 -7.06 -0.92
CA ALA A 20 10.26 -6.37 -0.01
C ALA A 20 10.30 -4.86 -0.27
N ASN A 21 10.43 -4.44 -1.54
CA ASN A 21 10.49 -3.02 -1.91
C ASN A 21 9.19 -2.28 -1.59
N ILE A 22 8.04 -2.90 -1.87
CA ILE A 22 6.72 -2.32 -1.59
C ILE A 22 6.52 -2.24 -0.08
N LYS A 23 6.80 -3.31 0.67
CA LYS A 23 6.65 -3.35 2.12
C LYS A 23 7.41 -2.22 2.83
N VAL A 24 8.65 -1.95 2.44
CA VAL A 24 9.43 -0.83 2.99
C VAL A 24 8.70 0.50 2.78
N LYS A 25 8.19 0.75 1.57
CA LYS A 25 7.45 1.99 1.26
C LYS A 25 6.16 2.09 2.07
N LEU A 26 5.39 1.00 2.20
CA LEU A 26 4.18 0.96 3.02
C LEU A 26 4.48 1.23 4.49
N GLN A 27 5.56 0.66 5.04
CA GLN A 27 6.00 0.92 6.41
C GLN A 27 6.42 2.37 6.62
N MET A 28 7.10 2.99 5.65
CA MET A 28 7.43 4.43 5.71
C MET A 28 6.18 5.31 5.71
N ILE A 29 5.19 4.99 4.88
CA ILE A 29 3.89 5.70 4.87
C ILE A 29 3.18 5.55 6.22
N LYS A 30 3.11 4.32 6.75
CA LYS A 30 2.50 4.03 8.06
C LYS A 30 3.20 4.78 9.19
N ALA A 31 4.54 4.81 9.19
CA ALA A 31 5.34 5.50 10.21
C ALA A 31 5.30 7.03 10.08
N GLY A 32 5.11 7.56 8.87
CA GLY A 32 4.97 8.98 8.59
C GLY A 32 3.56 9.53 8.82
N PHE A 33 2.59 8.68 9.16
CA PHE A 33 1.23 9.12 9.45
C PHE A 33 1.21 9.96 10.74
N VAL A 34 0.59 11.14 10.65
CA VAL A 34 0.36 12.03 11.78
C VAL A 34 -1.12 11.92 12.15
N ALA A 35 -1.39 11.42 13.35
CA ALA A 35 -2.74 11.30 13.86
C ALA A 35 -3.42 12.67 13.98
N SER A 36 -4.72 12.71 13.69
CA SER A 36 -5.61 13.84 13.91
C SER A 36 -6.79 13.44 14.77
N ASP A 37 -7.59 14.42 15.19
CA ASP A 37 -8.84 14.17 15.93
C ASP A 37 -9.81 13.26 15.14
N ASP A 38 -9.80 13.37 13.81
CA ASP A 38 -10.67 12.59 12.91
C ASP A 38 -10.11 11.19 12.58
N GLN A 39 -8.79 11.00 12.65
CA GLN A 39 -8.16 9.72 12.32
C GLN A 39 -6.91 9.47 13.18
N GLN A 40 -7.05 8.57 14.16
CA GLN A 40 -5.99 8.25 15.13
C GLN A 40 -4.93 7.29 14.59
N ALA A 41 -5.22 6.55 13.52
CA ALA A 41 -4.30 5.59 12.90
C ALA A 41 -4.53 5.50 11.38
N PRO A 42 -3.47 5.25 10.58
CA PRO A 42 -3.64 5.05 9.15
C PRO A 42 -4.32 3.69 8.91
N ASP A 43 -5.39 3.68 8.13
CA ASP A 43 -6.05 2.46 7.69
C ASP A 43 -5.44 1.93 6.38
N THR A 44 -5.83 0.71 5.99
CA THR A 44 -5.38 0.09 4.74
C THR A 44 -5.67 1.00 3.53
N PHE A 45 -6.83 1.67 3.51
CA PHE A 45 -7.21 2.56 2.43
C PHE A 45 -6.25 3.74 2.28
N TYR A 46 -5.98 4.47 3.37
CA TYR A 46 -5.04 5.58 3.40
C TYR A 46 -3.65 5.17 2.92
N ILE A 47 -3.12 4.06 3.46
CA ILE A 47 -1.77 3.59 3.12
C ILE A 47 -1.70 3.19 1.64
N THR A 48 -2.69 2.44 1.15
CA THR A 48 -2.76 1.98 -0.24
C THR A 48 -2.88 3.16 -1.20
N ALA A 49 -3.78 4.11 -0.91
CA ALA A 49 -3.99 5.30 -1.73
C ALA A 49 -2.72 6.16 -1.80
N THR A 50 -2.08 6.41 -0.65
CA THR A 50 -0.84 7.18 -0.57
C THR A 50 0.28 6.50 -1.35
N TYR A 51 0.44 5.17 -1.20
CA TYR A 51 1.43 4.42 -1.95
C TYR A 51 1.20 4.51 -3.46
N ASN A 52 -0.04 4.31 -3.91
CA ASN A 52 -0.39 4.33 -5.34
C ASN A 52 -0.20 5.72 -5.96
N GLN A 53 -0.46 6.78 -5.20
CA GLN A 53 -0.18 8.16 -5.63
C GLN A 53 1.32 8.40 -5.81
N GLN A 54 2.16 7.87 -4.90
CA GLN A 54 3.63 8.00 -4.98
C GLN A 54 4.27 7.04 -6.00
N ASN A 55 3.59 5.95 -6.36
CA ASN A 55 4.12 4.87 -7.20
C ASN A 55 3.13 4.51 -8.33
N PRO A 56 2.79 5.46 -9.22
CA PRO A 56 1.71 5.28 -10.21
C PRO A 56 2.01 4.21 -11.28
N THR A 57 3.26 3.77 -11.42
CA THR A 57 3.65 2.74 -12.38
C THR A 57 3.54 1.32 -11.84
N THR A 58 3.45 1.16 -10.52
CA THR A 58 3.39 -0.13 -9.82
C THR A 58 2.38 -0.08 -8.67
N PRO A 59 1.10 0.25 -8.95
CA PRO A 59 0.11 0.31 -7.88
C PRO A 59 -0.21 -1.08 -7.32
N ILE A 60 -0.75 -1.10 -6.11
CA ILE A 60 -1.25 -2.30 -5.43
C ILE A 60 -2.71 -2.14 -4.99
N ASN A 61 -3.37 -3.26 -4.70
CA ASN A 61 -4.69 -3.31 -4.06
C ASN A 61 -4.58 -3.41 -2.53
N GLY A 62 -5.72 -3.28 -1.85
CA GLY A 62 -5.82 -3.33 -0.39
C GLY A 62 -5.35 -4.67 0.20
N ASP A 63 -5.81 -5.79 -0.35
CA ASP A 63 -5.46 -7.14 0.12
C ASP A 63 -3.94 -7.38 0.10
N THR A 64 -3.25 -6.88 -0.93
CA THR A 64 -1.79 -6.93 -1.02
C THR A 64 -1.13 -6.03 0.03
N CYS A 65 -1.71 -4.86 0.30
CA CYS A 65 -1.22 -3.97 1.36
C CYS A 65 -1.32 -4.64 2.75
N GLU A 66 -2.46 -5.27 3.06
CA GLU A 66 -2.69 -5.96 4.33
C GLU A 66 -1.74 -7.15 4.51
N MET A 67 -1.61 -7.99 3.48
CA MET A 67 -0.67 -9.10 3.48
C MET A 67 0.77 -8.65 3.74
N LEU A 68 1.22 -7.57 3.07
CA LEU A 68 2.60 -7.08 3.21
C LEU A 68 2.87 -6.44 4.58
N LEU A 69 1.86 -5.82 5.19
CA LEU A 69 1.97 -5.20 6.50
C LEU A 69 1.73 -6.18 7.66
N GLY A 70 1.15 -7.36 7.40
CA GLY A 70 0.79 -8.34 8.42
C GLY A 70 -0.35 -7.88 9.31
N ASN A 71 -1.29 -7.10 8.75
CA ASN A 71 -2.51 -6.68 9.43
C ASN A 71 -3.57 -7.81 9.39
#